data_AF-A0A7S2AFM2-F1
#
_entry.id   AF-A0A7S2AFM2-F1
#
_cell.length_a   1.000
_cell.length_b   1.000
_cell.length_c   1.000
_cell.angle_alpha   90.00
_cell.angle_beta   90.00
_cell.angle_gamma   90.00
#
_symmetry.space_group_name_H-M   'P 1'
#
loop_
_entity.id
_entity.type
_entity.pdbx_description
1 polymer ?
#
loop_
_entity_poly.entity_id
_entity_poly.type
_entity_poly.pdbx_seq_one_letter_code
_entity_poly.pdbx_strand_id
1 'polypeptide(L)'
;MKQPYGPVVFETPHRFSALPAMKTAAAILGLSATAFASRNHIAQHVSIKANSSGHHWPWCDDAECCQELATGEDGKLCDDFYDAEEGVGYSMLTVSKWFREQNGWTTVFHNRPPPKRLGKDQQWCISIGHSGKAACPYPGSGGVGVIFGVSESFNFWQFGQKCTSNGELTAQCTDGFKCGEHGRAPIASEWTFEQWKEAKNAIVQQTGTPECKNPSRSQYNEFDLNGLPSHSLAGIFIPECLQRRLKHDGTPPEEHLCRALNLKRHRADWPVFEYVSDKHRGSSLRIARYLDCSNYTDIRMHFEEGLPTDVSVDYMDA
;
A
#
# COMPACT_ATOMS: atom_id res chain seq x y z
N MET A 1 23.09 -52.26 6.01
CA MET A 1 22.90 -50.86 6.46
C MET A 1 23.75 -49.97 5.55
N LYS A 2 23.15 -49.11 4.72
CA LYS A 2 23.89 -48.20 3.82
C LYS A 2 23.93 -46.82 4.46
N GLN A 3 25.13 -46.25 4.61
CA GLN A 3 25.31 -44.88 5.10
C GLN A 3 24.84 -43.86 4.04
N PRO A 4 24.20 -42.75 4.43
CA PRO A 4 23.89 -41.67 3.50
C PRO A 4 25.15 -40.83 3.24
N TYR A 5 25.37 -40.47 1.97
CA TYR A 5 26.43 -39.54 1.56
C TYR A 5 26.11 -38.13 2.03
N GLY A 6 27.08 -37.45 2.65
CA GLY A 6 27.01 -36.04 3.01
C GLY A 6 27.28 -35.11 1.82
N PRO A 7 26.91 -33.82 1.92
CA PRO A 7 27.10 -32.85 0.85
C PRO A 7 28.59 -32.51 0.65
N VAL A 8 28.98 -32.36 -0.62
CA VAL A 8 30.30 -31.86 -1.01
C VAL A 8 30.18 -30.36 -1.25
N VAL A 9 30.93 -29.56 -0.49
CA VAL A 9 30.99 -28.10 -0.61
C VAL A 9 32.25 -27.72 -1.38
N PHE A 10 32.12 -26.87 -2.40
CA PHE A 10 33.25 -26.28 -3.10
C PHE A 10 33.30 -24.78 -2.80
N GLU A 11 34.43 -24.29 -2.31
CA GLU A 11 34.73 -22.87 -2.22
C GLU A 11 35.60 -22.47 -3.42
N THR A 12 35.15 -21.47 -4.19
CA THR A 12 36.01 -20.78 -5.16
C THR A 12 35.83 -19.27 -5.05
N PRO A 13 36.95 -18.50 -4.97
CA PRO A 13 36.89 -17.05 -5.01
C PRO A 13 36.92 -16.58 -6.47
N HIS A 14 36.01 -15.66 -6.79
CA HIS A 14 35.86 -14.91 -8.05
C HIS A 14 35.15 -15.58 -9.23
N ARG A 15 34.26 -14.76 -9.83
CA ARG A 15 33.31 -15.07 -10.92
C ARG A 15 34.01 -15.67 -12.14
N PHE A 16 33.84 -16.97 -12.33
CA PHE A 16 33.88 -17.61 -13.64
C PHE A 16 32.54 -18.31 -13.90
N SER A 17 32.08 -18.27 -15.15
CA SER A 17 30.87 -18.97 -15.61
C SER A 17 30.98 -20.46 -15.27
N ALA A 18 30.01 -20.99 -14.52
CA ALA A 18 29.98 -22.37 -14.03
C ALA A 18 29.64 -23.42 -15.13
N LEU A 19 29.34 -22.98 -16.35
CA LEU A 19 28.95 -23.87 -17.46
C LEU A 19 30.01 -24.91 -17.88
N PRO A 20 31.33 -24.62 -17.90
CA PRO A 20 32.33 -25.62 -18.27
C PRO A 20 32.47 -26.72 -17.22
N ALA A 21 32.41 -26.39 -15.92
CA ALA A 21 32.57 -27.35 -14.83
C ALA A 21 31.40 -28.34 -14.73
N MET A 22 30.17 -27.90 -15.01
CA MET A 22 28.99 -28.76 -14.99
C MET A 22 28.96 -29.77 -16.14
N LYS A 23 29.50 -29.41 -17.32
CA LYS A 23 29.63 -30.33 -18.46
C LYS A 23 30.61 -31.48 -18.15
N THR A 24 31.70 -31.18 -17.45
CA THR A 24 32.69 -32.20 -17.05
C THR A 24 32.13 -33.15 -15.98
N ALA A 25 31.37 -32.63 -15.00
CA ALA A 25 30.74 -33.46 -13.98
C ALA A 25 29.64 -34.39 -14.54
N ALA A 26 28.82 -33.92 -15.49
CA ALA A 26 27.80 -34.74 -16.14
C ALA A 26 28.39 -35.88 -16.99
N ALA A 27 29.52 -35.62 -17.66
CA ALA A 27 30.24 -36.62 -18.44
C ALA A 27 30.87 -37.72 -17.57
N ILE A 28 31.40 -37.36 -16.39
CA ILE A 28 31.99 -38.34 -15.44
C ILE A 28 30.91 -39.25 -14.83
N LEU A 29 29.67 -38.77 -14.70
CA LEU A 29 28.57 -39.49 -14.06
C LEU A 29 27.60 -40.17 -15.04
N GLY A 30 27.83 -40.08 -16.35
CA GLY A 30 26.99 -40.73 -17.37
C GLY A 30 25.55 -40.21 -17.45
N LEU A 31 25.30 -38.98 -17.01
CA LEU A 31 23.96 -38.38 -16.98
C LEU A 31 23.73 -37.51 -18.22
N SER A 32 22.52 -37.61 -18.80
CA SER A 32 22.10 -36.74 -19.91
C SER A 32 22.05 -35.27 -19.47
N ALA A 33 22.60 -34.37 -20.29
CA ALA A 33 22.62 -32.92 -20.04
C ALA A 33 21.21 -32.29 -19.93
N THR A 34 20.15 -33.01 -20.30
CA THR A 34 18.75 -32.59 -20.14
C THR A 34 18.20 -32.80 -18.72
N ALA A 35 18.93 -33.46 -17.81
CA ALA A 35 18.49 -33.71 -16.44
C ALA A 35 18.63 -32.50 -15.49
N PHE A 36 19.13 -31.36 -15.97
CA PHE A 36 19.33 -30.13 -15.17
C PHE A 36 18.42 -28.96 -15.57
N ALA A 37 17.28 -29.24 -16.19
CA ALA A 37 16.22 -28.24 -16.41
C ALA A 37 15.10 -28.42 -15.38
N SER A 38 15.39 -28.14 -14.11
CA SER A 38 14.42 -27.71 -13.09
C SER A 38 15.09 -27.83 -11.72
N ARG A 39 15.45 -26.70 -11.12
CA ARG A 39 15.58 -26.45 -9.68
C ARG A 39 16.03 -25.00 -9.52
N ASN A 40 15.11 -24.13 -9.15
CA ASN A 40 14.69 -23.84 -7.77
C ASN A 40 15.29 -22.50 -7.36
N HIS A 41 14.72 -21.41 -7.88
CA HIS A 41 14.48 -20.30 -6.98
C HIS A 41 13.49 -20.81 -5.95
N ILE A 42 14.00 -21.24 -4.78
CA ILE A 42 13.19 -21.30 -3.58
C ILE A 42 12.87 -19.84 -3.27
N ALA A 43 11.87 -19.28 -3.96
CA ALA A 43 11.11 -18.20 -3.37
C ALA A 43 10.54 -18.82 -2.10
N GLN A 44 11.12 -18.45 -0.95
CA GLN A 44 10.42 -18.63 0.30
C GLN A 44 9.11 -17.88 0.12
N HIS A 45 8.04 -18.60 -0.23
CA HIS A 45 6.69 -18.08 -0.17
C HIS A 45 6.42 -17.87 1.32
N VAL A 46 6.84 -16.71 1.83
CA VAL A 46 6.23 -16.10 3.01
C VAL A 46 4.83 -15.72 2.56
N SER A 47 3.96 -16.72 2.55
CA SER A 47 2.56 -16.52 2.33
C SER A 47 2.09 -15.65 3.48
N ILE A 48 1.43 -14.53 3.16
CA ILE A 48 0.52 -13.85 4.08
C ILE A 48 -0.59 -14.87 4.35
N LYS A 49 -0.31 -15.83 5.24
CA LYS A 49 -1.26 -16.86 5.61
C LYS A 49 -2.30 -16.14 6.44
N ALA A 50 -3.45 -15.88 5.83
CA ALA A 50 -4.66 -15.60 6.57
C ALA A 50 -4.82 -16.71 7.60
N ASN A 51 -4.61 -16.40 8.88
CA ASN A 51 -4.70 -17.35 9.98
C ASN A 51 -6.08 -18.01 9.94
N SER A 52 -6.15 -19.28 9.53
CA SER A 52 -7.41 -19.98 9.25
C SER A 52 -8.01 -20.64 10.49
N SER A 53 -7.36 -20.57 11.64
CA SER A 53 -7.76 -21.25 12.88
C SER A 53 -8.20 -20.27 13.96
N GLY A 54 -9.41 -19.69 13.83
CA GLY A 54 -10.10 -18.99 14.93
C GLY A 54 -9.28 -17.96 15.73
N HIS A 55 -8.19 -17.46 15.15
CA HIS A 55 -7.23 -16.64 15.86
C HIS A 55 -7.84 -15.25 15.96
N HIS A 56 -8.19 -14.87 17.18
CA HIS A 56 -8.49 -13.49 17.50
C HIS A 56 -7.28 -12.66 17.07
N TRP A 57 -7.50 -11.69 16.19
CA TRP A 57 -6.46 -10.73 15.84
C TRP A 57 -6.07 -9.99 17.12
N PRO A 58 -4.77 -9.85 17.45
CA PRO A 58 -4.34 -9.11 18.63
C PRO A 58 -4.91 -7.70 18.60
N TRP A 59 -5.37 -7.24 19.76
CA TRP A 59 -5.95 -5.91 19.93
C TRP A 59 -4.97 -5.03 20.69
N CYS A 60 -4.79 -3.80 20.22
CA CYS A 60 -4.08 -2.74 20.92
C CYS A 60 -5.07 -1.67 21.38
N ASP A 61 -4.99 -1.29 22.64
CA ASP A 61 -5.84 -0.24 23.22
C ASP A 61 -5.17 1.16 23.14
N ASP A 62 -3.87 1.23 22.81
CA ASP A 62 -3.10 2.46 22.73
C ASP A 62 -1.94 2.41 21.71
N ALA A 63 -1.25 3.54 21.56
CA ALA A 63 -0.10 3.70 20.68
C ALA A 63 1.10 2.86 21.12
N GLU A 64 1.35 2.72 22.43
CA GLU A 64 2.47 1.93 22.96
C GLU A 64 2.39 0.47 22.52
N CYS A 65 1.21 -0.16 22.63
CA CYS A 65 0.98 -1.50 22.11
C CYS A 65 1.20 -1.58 20.59
N CYS A 66 0.71 -0.60 19.83
CA CYS A 66 0.90 -0.58 18.37
C CYS A 66 2.38 -0.47 17.97
N GLN A 67 3.18 0.19 18.80
CA GLN A 67 4.60 0.46 18.60
C GLN A 67 5.54 -0.67 19.03
N GLU A 68 5.04 -1.78 19.59
CA GLU A 68 5.87 -2.88 20.11
C GLU A 68 6.93 -3.36 19.11
N LEU A 69 6.58 -3.38 17.81
CA LEU A 69 7.49 -3.76 16.73
C LEU A 69 8.00 -2.56 15.90
N ALA A 70 7.62 -1.33 16.22
CA ALA A 70 7.94 -0.16 15.41
C ALA A 70 9.46 0.08 15.31
N THR A 71 9.88 0.56 14.16
CA THR A 71 11.25 1.02 13.91
C THR A 71 11.24 2.46 13.41
N GLY A 72 12.13 3.29 13.95
CA GLY A 72 12.29 4.68 13.52
C GLY A 72 10.99 5.48 13.51
N GLU A 73 10.66 6.06 12.36
CA GLU A 73 9.49 6.94 12.18
C GLU A 73 8.15 6.21 12.11
N ASP A 74 8.14 4.87 11.98
CA ASP A 74 6.89 4.12 11.81
C ASP A 74 6.00 4.19 13.07
N GLY A 75 6.61 4.38 14.24
CA GLY A 75 5.89 4.51 15.51
C GLY A 75 4.98 5.74 15.53
N LYS A 76 5.32 6.80 14.81
CA LYS A 76 4.48 7.99 14.71
C LYS A 76 3.09 7.70 14.12
N LEU A 77 2.98 6.73 13.22
CA LEU A 77 1.69 6.37 12.64
C LEU A 77 0.76 5.72 13.69
N CYS A 78 1.34 5.03 14.68
CA CYS A 78 0.59 4.54 15.83
C CYS A 78 0.11 5.72 16.70
N ASP A 79 0.98 6.68 17.02
CA ASP A 79 0.58 7.88 17.78
C ASP A 79 -0.60 8.58 17.10
N ASP A 80 -0.48 8.83 15.79
CA ASP A 80 -1.50 9.49 14.99
C ASP A 80 -2.82 8.68 14.95
N PHE A 81 -2.76 7.34 14.86
CA PHE A 81 -3.98 6.52 14.84
C PHE A 81 -4.74 6.53 16.16
N TYR A 82 -4.04 6.55 17.30
CA TYR A 82 -4.66 6.58 18.62
C TYR A 82 -5.01 8.00 19.09
N ASP A 83 -4.59 9.04 18.36
CA ASP A 83 -5.10 10.40 18.47
C ASP A 83 -6.37 10.59 17.60
N ALA A 84 -7.50 10.85 18.26
CA ALA A 84 -8.79 11.02 17.58
C ALA A 84 -8.84 12.28 16.68
N GLU A 85 -7.99 13.28 16.93
CA GLU A 85 -7.96 14.48 16.12
C GLU A 85 -7.05 14.38 14.89
N GLU A 86 -6.07 13.47 14.90
CA GLU A 86 -5.14 13.25 13.80
C GLU A 86 -5.66 12.13 12.89
N GLY A 87 -5.59 10.89 13.37
CA GLY A 87 -5.93 9.67 12.63
C GLY A 87 -4.91 9.28 11.56
N VAL A 88 -5.29 8.30 10.74
CA VAL A 88 -4.50 7.81 9.60
C VAL A 88 -5.37 7.68 8.36
N GLY A 89 -4.77 7.87 7.20
CA GLY A 89 -5.42 7.66 5.91
C GLY A 89 -5.20 6.24 5.40
N TYR A 90 -6.17 5.64 4.73
CA TYR A 90 -6.02 4.33 4.11
C TYR A 90 -6.82 4.22 2.81
N SER A 91 -6.30 3.41 1.88
CA SER A 91 -6.94 3.09 0.61
C SER A 91 -6.74 1.63 0.29
N MET A 92 -7.80 0.95 -0.17
CA MET A 92 -7.77 -0.46 -0.52
C MET A 92 -7.58 -0.66 -2.03
N LEU A 93 -6.73 -1.61 -2.41
CA LEU A 93 -6.46 -1.92 -3.81
C LEU A 93 -6.86 -3.37 -4.12
N THR A 94 -7.46 -3.58 -5.29
CA THR A 94 -7.62 -4.93 -5.83
C THR A 94 -6.26 -5.53 -6.17
N VAL A 95 -6.18 -6.86 -6.25
CA VAL A 95 -4.97 -7.54 -6.69
C VAL A 95 -4.52 -7.04 -8.06
N SER A 96 -5.44 -6.89 -9.02
CA SER A 96 -5.16 -6.33 -10.34
C SER A 96 -4.61 -4.89 -10.30
N LYS A 97 -5.07 -4.05 -9.36
CA LYS A 97 -4.50 -2.70 -9.17
C LYS A 97 -3.07 -2.80 -8.65
N TRP A 98 -2.78 -3.65 -7.66
CA TRP A 98 -1.40 -3.88 -7.22
C TRP A 98 -0.48 -4.32 -8.39
N PHE A 99 -0.96 -5.21 -9.25
CA PHE A 99 -0.22 -5.61 -10.45
C PHE A 99 0.00 -4.48 -11.45
N ARG A 100 -0.95 -3.58 -11.62
CA ARG A 100 -0.78 -2.38 -12.46
C ARG A 100 0.23 -1.42 -11.83
N GLU A 101 0.05 -1.17 -10.55
CA GLU A 101 0.81 -0.19 -9.78
C GLU A 101 2.30 -0.56 -9.59
N GLN A 102 2.64 -1.85 -9.66
CA GLN A 102 4.05 -2.29 -9.67
C GLN A 102 4.83 -1.73 -10.88
N ASN A 103 4.14 -1.38 -11.97
CA ASN A 103 4.73 -0.82 -13.18
C ASN A 103 4.78 0.72 -13.12
N GLY A 104 4.42 1.29 -11.97
CA GLY A 104 4.51 2.71 -11.69
C GLY A 104 3.17 3.30 -11.29
N TRP A 105 3.02 3.60 -10.00
CA TRP A 105 2.09 4.64 -9.52
C TRP A 105 2.55 6.06 -9.96
N THR A 106 3.18 6.22 -11.13
CA THR A 106 3.98 7.41 -11.50
C THR A 106 3.16 8.68 -11.58
N THR A 107 1.85 8.57 -11.78
CA THR A 107 0.99 9.73 -12.05
C THR A 107 0.19 10.23 -10.86
N VAL A 108 0.06 9.42 -9.80
CA VAL A 108 -0.77 9.73 -8.61
C VAL A 108 0.08 10.30 -7.48
N PHE A 109 1.31 9.82 -7.30
CA PHE A 109 2.19 10.28 -6.22
C PHE A 109 3.04 11.48 -6.64
N HIS A 110 3.06 12.51 -5.80
CA HIS A 110 3.86 13.72 -6.01
C HIS A 110 4.64 14.11 -4.75
N ASN A 111 5.77 14.79 -4.97
CA ASN A 111 6.60 15.33 -3.88
C ASN A 111 6.08 16.67 -3.36
N ARG A 112 5.21 17.33 -4.11
CA ARG A 112 4.58 18.62 -3.77
C ARG A 112 3.12 18.57 -4.22
N PRO A 113 2.21 19.29 -3.52
CA PRO A 113 0.81 19.36 -3.94
C PRO A 113 0.72 19.96 -5.35
N PRO A 114 0.01 19.32 -6.29
CA PRO A 114 -0.16 19.87 -7.62
C PRO A 114 -0.97 21.18 -7.57
N PRO A 115 -0.52 22.26 -8.24
CA PRO A 115 -1.16 23.58 -8.17
C PRO A 115 -2.48 23.66 -8.96
N LYS A 116 -2.75 22.67 -9.80
CA LYS A 116 -3.98 22.55 -10.58
C LYS A 116 -4.59 21.18 -10.34
N ARG A 117 -5.90 21.07 -10.53
CA ARG A 117 -6.59 19.79 -10.53
C ARG A 117 -5.97 18.85 -11.57
N LEU A 118 -5.60 17.66 -11.16
CA LEU A 118 -5.08 16.62 -12.03
C LEU A 118 -6.22 15.92 -12.79
N GLY A 119 -5.87 15.17 -13.84
CA GLY A 119 -6.81 14.30 -14.54
C GLY A 119 -7.42 13.24 -13.60
N LYS A 120 -8.58 12.69 -13.98
CA LYS A 120 -9.30 11.67 -13.21
C LYS A 120 -8.40 10.52 -12.74
N ASP A 121 -7.56 10.00 -13.62
CA ASP A 121 -6.72 8.83 -13.37
C ASP A 121 -5.51 9.12 -12.47
N GLN A 122 -5.34 10.38 -12.05
CA GLN A 122 -4.28 10.85 -11.17
C GLN A 122 -4.82 11.34 -9.82
N GLN A 123 -6.14 11.49 -9.69
CA GLN A 123 -6.80 11.76 -8.42
C GLN A 123 -6.96 10.44 -7.65
N TRP A 124 -7.06 10.54 -6.33
CA TRP A 124 -7.17 9.36 -5.47
C TRP A 124 -8.20 9.58 -4.37
N CYS A 125 -8.84 8.50 -3.93
CA CYS A 125 -9.75 8.52 -2.80
C CYS A 125 -9.12 7.77 -1.63
N ILE A 126 -9.20 8.35 -0.44
CA ILE A 126 -8.85 7.66 0.80
C ILE A 126 -10.00 7.72 1.78
N SER A 127 -9.96 6.83 2.77
CA SER A 127 -10.68 6.99 4.02
C SER A 127 -9.71 7.44 5.09
N ILE A 128 -10.19 8.21 6.07
CA ILE A 128 -9.44 8.61 7.25
C ILE A 128 -10.16 8.07 8.49
N GLY A 129 -9.41 7.49 9.42
CA GLY A 129 -9.95 6.91 10.66
C GLY A 129 -8.95 6.96 11.82
N HIS A 130 -9.44 6.64 13.01
CA HIS A 130 -8.68 6.60 14.27
C HIS A 130 -9.26 5.52 15.20
N SER A 131 -8.56 5.21 16.29
CA SER A 131 -8.89 4.13 17.24
C SER A 131 -10.31 4.24 17.82
N GLY A 132 -10.77 5.45 18.15
CA GLY A 132 -12.13 5.70 18.63
C GLY A 132 -13.27 5.35 17.66
N LYS A 133 -12.97 4.92 16.42
CA LYS A 133 -13.98 4.66 15.40
C LYS A 133 -13.78 3.34 14.66
N ALA A 134 -14.83 2.52 14.65
CA ALA A 134 -14.87 1.32 13.83
C ALA A 134 -15.15 1.69 12.36
N ALA A 135 -14.42 1.09 11.43
CA ALA A 135 -14.70 1.15 10.01
C ALA A 135 -14.41 -0.20 9.35
N CYS A 136 -15.08 -0.50 8.23
CA CYS A 136 -14.62 -1.54 7.32
C CYS A 136 -14.36 -0.91 5.94
N PRO A 137 -13.10 -0.56 5.62
CA PRO A 137 -12.80 0.19 4.41
C PRO A 137 -13.15 -0.57 3.14
N TYR A 138 -13.84 0.11 2.22
CA TYR A 138 -14.00 -0.31 0.82
C TYR A 138 -14.29 -1.82 0.63
N PRO A 139 -15.40 -2.37 1.14
CA PRO A 139 -15.69 -3.82 1.08
C PRO A 139 -15.87 -4.36 -0.35
N GLY A 140 -16.03 -3.46 -1.34
CA GLY A 140 -16.02 -3.77 -2.77
C GLY A 140 -14.63 -3.80 -3.42
N SER A 141 -13.57 -3.40 -2.71
CA SER A 141 -12.18 -3.42 -3.17
C SER A 141 -11.46 -4.71 -2.74
N GLY A 142 -10.13 -4.76 -2.84
CA GLY A 142 -9.32 -5.89 -2.37
C GLY A 142 -9.03 -5.85 -0.88
N GLY A 143 -8.50 -6.95 -0.35
CA GLY A 143 -8.20 -7.11 1.08
C GLY A 143 -6.84 -6.54 1.54
N VAL A 144 -6.03 -5.99 0.63
CA VAL A 144 -4.74 -5.35 0.94
C VAL A 144 -4.74 -3.92 0.43
N GLY A 145 -4.40 -2.98 1.29
CA GLY A 145 -4.33 -1.56 1.00
C GLY A 145 -2.99 -0.94 1.34
N VAL A 146 -2.96 0.38 1.26
CA VAL A 146 -1.87 1.24 1.74
C VAL A 146 -2.40 2.14 2.85
N ILE A 147 -1.51 2.49 3.79
CA ILE A 147 -1.78 3.44 4.88
C ILE A 147 -0.87 4.66 4.75
N PHE A 148 -1.41 5.81 5.15
CA PHE A 148 -0.79 7.12 5.05
C PHE A 148 -0.83 7.84 6.40
N GLY A 149 0.25 8.53 6.74
CA GLY A 149 0.23 9.54 7.79
C GLY A 149 -0.51 10.79 7.31
N VAL A 150 -1.45 11.30 8.11
CA VAL A 150 -2.28 12.47 7.73
C VAL A 150 -2.17 13.65 8.69
N SER A 151 -1.39 13.51 9.76
CA SER A 151 -1.09 14.62 10.67
C SER A 151 -0.28 15.72 9.99
N GLU A 152 -0.17 16.87 10.65
CA GLU A 152 0.49 18.07 10.14
C GLU A 152 1.88 17.79 9.57
N SER A 153 2.68 16.98 10.29
CA SER A 153 4.05 16.63 9.92
C SER A 153 4.17 15.89 8.59
N PHE A 154 3.10 15.23 8.14
CA PHE A 154 3.06 14.53 6.85
C PHE A 154 2.58 15.43 5.72
N ASN A 155 2.18 16.68 5.99
CA ASN A 155 1.66 17.65 5.01
C ASN A 155 0.61 17.08 4.05
N PHE A 156 -0.09 16.02 4.48
CA PHE A 156 -1.01 15.27 3.63
C PHE A 156 -2.17 16.15 3.16
N TRP A 157 -2.64 17.00 4.07
CA TRP A 157 -3.74 17.94 3.88
C TRP A 157 -3.58 18.81 2.63
N GLN A 158 -2.34 19.14 2.23
CA GLN A 158 -2.08 19.98 1.05
C GLN A 158 -2.56 19.32 -0.26
N PHE A 159 -2.74 18.01 -0.27
CA PHE A 159 -3.25 17.25 -1.40
C PHE A 159 -4.78 17.19 -1.43
N GLY A 160 -5.46 17.75 -0.43
CA GLY A 160 -6.92 17.83 -0.41
C GLY A 160 -7.50 18.68 -1.54
N GLN A 161 -8.78 18.47 -1.82
CA GLN A 161 -9.55 19.28 -2.75
C GLN A 161 -10.78 19.87 -2.04
N LYS A 162 -11.32 20.94 -2.62
CA LYS A 162 -12.59 21.55 -2.22
C LYS A 162 -13.53 21.68 -3.41
N CYS A 163 -14.83 21.70 -3.12
CA CYS A 163 -15.87 21.93 -4.10
C CYS A 163 -15.88 23.40 -4.52
N THR A 164 -15.85 23.69 -5.82
CA THR A 164 -15.82 25.06 -6.35
C THR A 164 -17.12 25.82 -6.13
N SER A 165 -18.23 25.10 -5.92
CA SER A 165 -19.56 25.69 -5.73
C SER A 165 -19.78 26.32 -4.35
N ASN A 166 -19.18 25.77 -3.30
CA ASN A 166 -19.42 26.20 -1.91
C ASN A 166 -18.15 26.26 -1.06
N GLY A 167 -16.99 25.86 -1.60
CA GLY A 167 -15.71 25.86 -0.89
C GLY A 167 -15.55 24.72 0.12
N GLU A 168 -16.51 23.80 0.28
CA GLU A 168 -16.41 22.69 1.23
C GLU A 168 -15.36 21.66 0.79
N LEU A 169 -14.74 20.97 1.75
CA LEU A 169 -13.81 19.87 1.48
C LEU A 169 -14.50 18.79 0.61
N THR A 170 -13.79 18.24 -0.38
CA THR A 170 -14.28 17.15 -1.24
C THR A 170 -14.25 15.83 -0.50
N ALA A 171 -15.09 15.74 0.51
CA ALA A 171 -15.16 14.59 1.38
C ALA A 171 -16.54 14.45 1.97
N GLN A 172 -16.91 13.21 2.30
CA GLN A 172 -18.18 12.93 2.94
C GLN A 172 -18.10 11.69 3.83
N CYS A 173 -19.09 11.55 4.70
CA CYS A 173 -19.12 10.52 5.73
C CYS A 173 -19.42 9.09 5.17
N THR A 174 -19.67 8.97 3.86
CA THR A 174 -19.94 7.71 3.14
C THR A 174 -19.04 7.53 1.91
N ASP A 175 -19.19 6.40 1.23
CA ASP A 175 -18.64 6.15 -0.11
C ASP A 175 -19.15 7.15 -1.15
N GLY A 176 -18.28 7.53 -2.09
CA GLY A 176 -18.57 8.36 -3.26
C GLY A 176 -18.15 9.82 -3.13
N PHE A 177 -18.70 10.68 -3.99
CA PHE A 177 -18.23 12.06 -4.17
C PHE A 177 -19.18 13.13 -3.61
N LYS A 178 -18.64 14.09 -2.86
CA LYS A 178 -19.37 15.28 -2.38
C LYS A 178 -19.73 16.24 -3.54
N CYS A 179 -18.82 16.41 -4.50
CA CYS A 179 -19.05 17.12 -5.76
C CYS A 179 -18.35 16.41 -6.91
N GLY A 180 -18.89 16.60 -8.12
CA GLY A 180 -18.36 15.97 -9.34
C GLY A 180 -16.94 16.43 -9.66
N GLU A 181 -16.20 15.62 -10.40
CA GLU A 181 -14.77 15.81 -10.70
C GLU A 181 -14.43 17.22 -11.23
N HIS A 182 -15.25 17.76 -12.13
CA HIS A 182 -15.05 19.10 -12.71
C HIS A 182 -15.34 20.25 -11.75
N GLY A 183 -16.04 19.97 -10.65
CA GLY A 183 -16.38 20.94 -9.60
C GLY A 183 -15.38 20.96 -8.45
N ARG A 184 -14.13 20.54 -8.66
CA ARG A 184 -13.10 20.44 -7.62
C ARG A 184 -11.92 21.36 -7.88
N ALA A 185 -11.35 21.93 -6.83
CA ALA A 185 -10.11 22.70 -6.85
C ALA A 185 -9.15 22.24 -5.75
N PRO A 186 -7.82 22.27 -5.96
CA PRO A 186 -6.84 21.99 -4.90
C PRO A 186 -6.94 23.01 -3.76
N ILE A 187 -6.63 22.62 -2.52
CA ILE A 187 -6.71 23.52 -1.35
C ILE A 187 -5.38 24.13 -0.91
N ALA A 188 -4.24 23.61 -1.39
CA ALA A 188 -2.89 23.95 -0.88
C ALA A 188 -2.57 25.46 -0.82
N SER A 189 -3.13 26.28 -1.73
CA SER A 189 -2.86 27.71 -1.79
C SER A 189 -3.80 28.56 -0.93
N GLU A 190 -4.86 27.99 -0.38
CA GLU A 190 -5.95 28.75 0.24
C GLU A 190 -6.32 28.27 1.64
N TRP A 191 -6.02 27.02 1.97
CA TRP A 191 -6.35 26.44 3.28
C TRP A 191 -5.10 26.34 4.15
N THR A 192 -5.30 26.43 5.46
CA THR A 192 -4.31 26.03 6.46
C THR A 192 -4.54 24.59 6.90
N PHE A 193 -3.58 24.01 7.64
CA PHE A 193 -3.75 22.70 8.25
C PHE A 193 -4.95 22.67 9.20
N GLU A 194 -5.13 23.69 10.03
CA GLU A 194 -6.22 23.79 11.02
C GLU A 194 -7.59 23.80 10.35
N GLN A 195 -7.75 24.55 9.26
CA GLN A 195 -9.00 24.57 8.48
C GLN A 195 -9.30 23.19 7.89
N TRP A 196 -8.27 22.52 7.36
CA TRP A 196 -8.42 21.15 6.87
C TRP A 196 -8.76 20.17 8.00
N LYS A 197 -8.05 20.25 9.12
CA LYS A 197 -8.21 19.38 10.30
C LYS A 197 -9.62 19.51 10.86
N GLU A 198 -10.14 20.73 11.00
CA GLU A 198 -11.52 21.00 11.44
C GLU A 198 -12.54 20.36 10.50
N ALA A 199 -12.45 20.64 9.19
CA ALA A 199 -13.37 20.08 8.20
C ALA A 199 -13.30 18.54 8.15
N LYS A 200 -12.09 17.98 8.18
CA LYS A 200 -11.82 16.54 8.22
C LYS A 200 -12.43 15.91 9.47
N ASN A 201 -12.20 16.47 10.66
CA ASN A 201 -12.73 15.95 11.91
C ASN A 201 -14.25 15.99 11.94
N ALA A 202 -14.89 17.04 11.41
CA ALA A 202 -16.34 17.08 11.30
C ALA A 202 -16.90 15.92 10.46
N ILE A 203 -16.27 15.59 9.32
CA ILE A 203 -16.68 14.47 8.48
C ILE A 203 -16.42 13.12 9.15
N VAL A 204 -15.21 12.95 9.72
CA VAL A 204 -14.83 11.71 10.40
C VAL A 204 -15.76 11.46 11.58
N GLN A 205 -16.12 12.48 12.37
CA GLN A 205 -17.04 12.35 13.50
C GLN A 205 -18.44 11.88 13.05
N GLN A 206 -18.94 12.39 11.92
CA GLN A 206 -20.24 12.00 11.36
C GLN A 206 -20.27 10.56 10.82
N THR A 207 -19.17 9.99 10.33
CA THR A 207 -19.19 8.65 9.71
C THR A 207 -19.85 7.58 10.59
N GLY A 208 -20.77 6.77 10.05
CA GLY A 208 -21.40 5.69 10.81
C GLY A 208 -22.25 6.13 12.01
N THR A 209 -22.65 7.40 12.06
CA THR A 209 -23.62 7.97 13.02
C THR A 209 -24.95 8.29 12.31
N PRO A 210 -26.06 8.56 13.02
CA PRO A 210 -27.32 9.00 12.44
C PRO A 210 -27.22 10.28 11.59
N GLU A 211 -26.23 11.13 11.83
CA GLU A 211 -25.95 12.34 11.06
C GLU A 211 -25.44 12.02 9.65
N CYS A 212 -24.94 10.79 9.45
CA CYS A 212 -24.50 10.31 8.16
C CYS A 212 -25.60 9.56 7.42
N LYS A 213 -25.69 9.77 6.09
CA LYS A 213 -26.68 9.12 5.22
C LYS A 213 -26.73 7.59 5.37
N ASN A 214 -25.59 6.97 5.66
CA ASN A 214 -25.51 5.56 6.01
C ASN A 214 -24.98 5.41 7.46
N PRO A 215 -25.87 5.21 8.45
CA PRO A 215 -25.49 5.17 9.86
C PRO A 215 -24.89 3.81 10.28
N SER A 216 -24.43 2.99 9.35
CA SER A 216 -23.75 1.74 9.69
C SER A 216 -22.48 2.03 10.48
N ARG A 217 -22.32 1.41 11.65
CA ARG A 217 -21.09 1.54 12.46
C ARG A 217 -19.83 1.05 11.74
N SER A 218 -19.95 0.27 10.67
CA SER A 218 -18.82 -0.15 9.84
C SER A 218 -18.60 0.75 8.62
N GLN A 219 -19.32 1.87 8.52
CA GLN A 219 -19.20 2.83 7.43
C GLN A 219 -17.79 3.45 7.42
N TYR A 220 -17.33 3.80 6.23
CA TYR A 220 -16.13 4.60 6.01
C TYR A 220 -16.51 5.92 5.34
N ASN A 221 -15.69 6.95 5.57
CA ASN A 221 -15.71 8.20 4.82
C ASN A 221 -14.87 8.11 3.56
N GLU A 222 -15.08 9.04 2.64
CA GLU A 222 -14.26 9.20 1.46
C GLU A 222 -13.78 10.65 1.37
N PHE A 223 -12.47 10.80 1.14
CA PHE A 223 -11.79 12.05 0.87
C PHE A 223 -11.16 11.96 -0.52
N ASP A 224 -11.62 12.81 -1.43
CA ASP A 224 -11.04 12.97 -2.76
C ASP A 224 -9.78 13.86 -2.68
N LEU A 225 -8.70 13.40 -3.31
CA LEU A 225 -7.39 14.04 -3.28
C LEU A 225 -6.86 14.34 -4.68
N ASN A 226 -6.14 15.45 -4.78
CA ASN A 226 -5.44 15.88 -5.97
C ASN A 226 -4.05 15.22 -6.05
N GLY A 227 -4.06 13.89 -6.20
CA GLY A 227 -2.86 13.05 -6.07
C GLY A 227 -2.57 12.66 -4.61
N LEU A 228 -1.40 12.09 -4.36
CA LEU A 228 -0.95 11.57 -3.07
C LEU A 228 0.46 12.06 -2.73
N PRO A 229 0.78 12.34 -1.45
CA PRO A 229 2.13 12.68 -1.03
C PRO A 229 3.00 11.44 -0.91
N SER A 230 4.09 11.33 -1.67
CA SER A 230 5.01 10.18 -1.60
C SER A 230 5.57 9.94 -0.19
N HIS A 231 5.85 11.02 0.55
CA HIS A 231 6.43 10.95 1.90
C HIS A 231 5.43 10.52 2.98
N SER A 232 4.13 10.62 2.71
CA SER A 232 3.08 10.18 3.63
C SER A 232 2.81 8.68 3.58
N LEU A 233 3.23 7.99 2.51
CA LEU A 233 3.07 6.55 2.35
C LEU A 233 3.85 5.83 3.45
N ALA A 234 3.13 5.18 4.36
CA ALA A 234 3.72 4.62 5.57
C ALA A 234 3.88 3.10 5.50
N GLY A 235 2.95 2.38 4.86
CA GLY A 235 3.08 0.93 4.72
C GLY A 235 1.89 0.21 4.10
N ILE A 236 1.84 -1.08 4.32
CA ILE A 236 0.75 -1.97 3.89
C ILE A 236 -0.35 -2.00 4.96
N PHE A 237 -1.60 -1.96 4.54
CA PHE A 237 -2.77 -1.97 5.41
C PHE A 237 -3.61 -3.24 5.19
N ILE A 238 -3.87 -4.01 6.24
CA ILE A 238 -4.64 -5.25 6.18
C ILE A 238 -5.79 -5.21 7.21
N PRO A 239 -7.03 -4.93 6.78
CA PRO A 239 -8.18 -4.93 7.67
C PRO A 239 -8.77 -6.35 7.85
N GLU A 240 -9.01 -6.73 9.09
CA GLU A 240 -9.62 -8.01 9.48
C GLU A 240 -11.00 -8.23 8.82
N CYS A 241 -11.80 -7.17 8.73
CA CYS A 241 -13.13 -7.25 8.14
C CYS A 241 -13.12 -7.67 6.65
N LEU A 242 -11.97 -7.58 5.96
CA LEU A 242 -11.79 -8.00 4.56
C LEU A 242 -11.04 -9.33 4.40
N GLN A 243 -10.85 -10.12 5.46
CA GLN A 243 -10.21 -11.44 5.37
C GLN A 243 -10.89 -12.39 4.38
N ARG A 244 -12.21 -12.29 4.20
CA ARG A 244 -12.92 -13.06 3.18
C ARG A 244 -12.48 -12.69 1.76
N ARG A 245 -12.17 -11.41 1.50
CA ARG A 245 -11.63 -10.95 0.22
C ARG A 245 -10.24 -11.50 -0.02
N LEU A 246 -9.36 -11.48 0.97
CA LEU A 246 -8.03 -12.09 0.84
C LEU A 246 -8.09 -13.58 0.50
N LYS A 247 -9.05 -14.31 1.07
CA LYS A 247 -9.27 -15.73 0.76
C LYS A 247 -9.79 -15.96 -0.66
N HIS A 248 -10.63 -15.05 -1.16
CA HIS A 248 -11.27 -15.19 -2.48
C HIS A 248 -10.39 -14.64 -3.62
N ASP A 249 -9.92 -13.41 -3.48
CA ASP A 249 -9.17 -12.67 -4.51
C ASP A 249 -7.67 -13.02 -4.46
N GLY A 250 -7.23 -13.66 -3.38
CA GLY A 250 -5.83 -13.88 -3.09
C GLY A 250 -5.16 -12.64 -2.48
N THR A 251 -3.86 -12.79 -2.22
CA THR A 251 -3.00 -11.69 -1.76
C THR A 251 -1.98 -11.41 -2.86
N PRO A 252 -1.70 -10.13 -3.21
CA PRO A 252 -0.61 -9.83 -4.14
C PRO A 252 0.69 -10.43 -3.62
N PRO A 253 1.54 -11.02 -4.48
CA PRO A 253 2.82 -11.54 -4.02
C PRO A 253 3.68 -10.40 -3.45
N GLU A 254 4.46 -10.70 -2.41
CA GLU A 254 5.25 -9.72 -1.67
C GLU A 254 6.19 -8.90 -2.56
N GLU A 255 6.76 -9.52 -3.59
CA GLU A 255 7.54 -8.84 -4.63
C GLU A 255 6.80 -7.68 -5.30
N HIS A 256 5.51 -7.88 -5.62
CA HIS A 256 4.69 -6.83 -6.26
C HIS A 256 4.42 -5.68 -5.29
N LEU A 257 4.18 -5.99 -4.01
CA LEU A 257 4.01 -4.98 -2.97
C LEU A 257 5.30 -4.16 -2.80
N CYS A 258 6.43 -4.83 -2.65
CA CYS A 258 7.74 -4.21 -2.50
C CYS A 258 8.09 -3.31 -3.69
N ARG A 259 7.94 -3.81 -4.93
CA ARG A 259 8.19 -3.02 -6.15
C ARG A 259 7.30 -1.79 -6.18
N ALA A 260 5.99 -1.95 -5.95
CA ALA A 260 5.04 -0.83 -5.98
C ALA A 260 5.38 0.26 -4.94
N LEU A 261 5.76 -0.14 -3.72
CA LEU A 261 6.13 0.78 -2.64
C LEU A 261 7.51 1.45 -2.88
N ASN A 262 8.53 0.67 -3.26
CA ASN A 262 9.90 1.17 -3.46
C ASN A 262 10.05 2.08 -4.69
N LEU A 263 9.12 2.00 -5.66
CA LEU A 263 9.03 3.01 -6.72
C LEU A 263 8.70 4.42 -6.20
N LYS A 264 8.23 4.54 -4.95
CA LYS A 264 7.82 5.83 -4.34
C LYS A 264 8.73 6.29 -3.22
N ARG A 265 9.02 5.41 -2.29
CA ARG A 265 9.96 5.69 -1.22
C ARG A 265 10.80 4.44 -1.04
N HIS A 266 12.09 4.54 -1.35
CA HIS A 266 12.95 3.39 -1.20
C HIS A 266 13.08 3.05 0.30
N ARG A 267 12.68 1.83 0.69
CA ARG A 267 12.90 1.28 2.03
C ARG A 267 13.33 -0.18 1.90
N ALA A 268 14.29 -0.58 2.73
CA ALA A 268 14.65 -1.98 2.88
C ALA A 268 13.48 -2.76 3.49
N ASP A 269 12.80 -2.18 4.48
CA ASP A 269 11.69 -2.81 5.18
C ASP A 269 10.46 -1.89 5.21
N TRP A 270 9.30 -2.48 4.95
CA TRP A 270 8.00 -1.79 4.98
C TRP A 270 7.10 -2.36 6.08
N PRO A 271 6.54 -1.55 6.97
CA PRO A 271 5.63 -2.04 8.00
C PRO A 271 4.33 -2.56 7.37
N VAL A 272 3.86 -3.69 7.91
CA VAL A 272 2.54 -4.27 7.61
C VAL A 272 1.65 -4.03 8.81
N PHE A 273 0.67 -3.16 8.63
CA PHE A 273 -0.31 -2.80 9.64
C PHE A 273 -1.51 -3.73 9.57
N GLU A 274 -1.81 -4.35 10.70
CA GLU A 274 -3.04 -5.10 10.89
C GLU A 274 -4.08 -4.22 11.58
N TYR A 275 -5.29 -4.20 11.02
CA TYR A 275 -6.38 -3.37 11.49
C TYR A 275 -7.58 -4.24 11.88
N VAL A 276 -8.07 -4.05 13.09
CA VAL A 276 -9.25 -4.73 13.63
C VAL A 276 -10.32 -3.68 13.93
N SER A 277 -11.57 -3.93 13.57
CA SER A 277 -12.68 -3.06 13.94
C SER A 277 -13.73 -3.82 14.73
N ASP A 278 -14.08 -3.27 15.88
CA ASP A 278 -15.09 -3.79 16.78
C ASP A 278 -16.20 -2.76 16.99
N LYS A 279 -17.46 -3.21 16.92
CA LYS A 279 -18.62 -2.32 16.98
C LYS A 279 -18.77 -1.58 18.32
N HIS A 280 -18.13 -2.06 19.38
CA HIS A 280 -18.25 -1.53 20.73
C HIS A 280 -16.96 -0.86 21.22
N ARG A 281 -15.79 -1.36 20.83
CA ARG A 281 -14.48 -0.88 21.27
C ARG A 281 -13.83 0.12 20.31
N GLY A 282 -14.34 0.26 19.08
CA GLY A 282 -13.75 1.13 18.06
C GLY A 282 -12.88 0.35 17.10
N SER A 283 -11.63 0.76 16.93
CA SER A 283 -10.66 0.07 16.10
C SER A 283 -9.28 0.02 16.73
N SER A 284 -8.53 -1.00 16.32
CA SER A 284 -7.17 -1.27 16.77
C SER A 284 -6.28 -1.35 15.54
N LEU A 285 -5.13 -0.68 15.62
CA LEU A 285 -4.05 -0.76 14.65
C LEU A 285 -2.81 -1.27 15.35
N ARG A 286 -2.05 -2.14 14.69
CA ARG A 286 -0.74 -2.59 15.17
C ARG A 286 0.19 -2.84 13.99
N ILE A 287 1.49 -2.67 14.21
CA ILE A 287 2.49 -3.21 13.29
C ILE A 287 2.62 -4.71 13.57
N ALA A 288 2.20 -5.54 12.62
CA ALA A 288 2.24 -6.99 12.82
C ALA A 288 3.58 -7.61 12.45
N ARG A 289 4.25 -7.03 11.44
CA ARG A 289 5.55 -7.43 10.93
C ARG A 289 6.11 -6.38 9.98
N TYR A 290 7.33 -6.59 9.54
CA TYR A 290 7.92 -5.90 8.40
C TYR A 290 7.96 -6.82 7.17
N LEU A 291 7.78 -6.19 6.01
CA LEU A 291 7.98 -6.78 4.69
C LEU A 291 9.40 -6.47 4.25
N ASP A 292 10.25 -7.50 4.15
CA ASP A 292 11.62 -7.36 3.65
C ASP A 292 11.59 -7.11 2.13
N CYS A 293 11.96 -5.88 1.78
CA CYS A 293 12.03 -5.38 0.42
C CYS A 293 13.47 -5.12 -0.07
N SER A 294 14.48 -5.53 0.69
CA SER A 294 15.90 -5.30 0.38
C SER A 294 16.34 -5.87 -0.98
N ASN A 295 15.72 -6.99 -1.39
CA ASN A 295 16.01 -7.68 -2.65
C ASN A 295 15.21 -7.15 -3.86
N TYR A 296 14.29 -6.20 -3.65
CA TYR A 296 13.43 -5.65 -4.71
C TYR A 296 13.78 -4.20 -5.04
N THR A 297 15.04 -3.85 -4.83
CA THR A 297 15.59 -2.50 -4.90
C THR A 297 16.08 -2.11 -6.28
N ASP A 298 16.28 -3.09 -7.17
CA ASP A 298 17.00 -2.89 -8.43
C ASP A 298 16.19 -3.35 -9.65
N ILE A 299 15.09 -2.65 -9.88
CA ILE A 299 14.58 -2.49 -11.24
C ILE A 299 14.57 -1.00 -11.50
N ARG A 300 15.78 -0.41 -11.57
CA ARG A 300 15.99 0.54 -12.67
C ARG A 300 15.67 -0.27 -13.91
N MET A 301 14.43 -0.16 -14.39
CA MET A 301 14.15 -0.54 -15.76
C MET A 301 15.21 0.23 -16.54
N HIS A 302 16.16 -0.49 -17.13
CA HIS A 302 17.07 0.03 -18.13
C HIS A 302 16.23 0.49 -19.33
N PHE A 303 15.48 1.58 -19.14
CA PHE A 303 14.98 2.48 -20.15
C PHE A 303 16.03 3.59 -20.40
N GLU A 304 17.30 3.30 -20.13
CA GLU A 304 18.39 4.05 -20.73
C GLU A 304 18.55 3.56 -22.17
N GLU A 305 18.10 4.43 -23.06
CA GLU A 305 18.67 4.71 -24.38
C GLU A 305 18.45 3.67 -25.50
N GLY A 306 17.28 3.74 -26.13
CA GLY A 306 17.09 3.07 -27.43
C GLY A 306 15.65 2.97 -27.93
N LEU A 307 14.85 4.04 -27.84
CA LEU A 307 13.66 4.13 -28.70
C LEU A 307 14.10 4.68 -30.07
N PRO A 308 13.88 3.95 -31.18
CA PRO A 308 14.15 4.48 -32.52
C PRO A 308 13.32 5.74 -32.75
N THR A 309 13.97 6.83 -33.12
CA THR A 309 13.34 8.13 -33.42
C THR A 309 12.57 8.17 -34.75
N ASP A 310 12.40 7.05 -35.44
CA ASP A 310 11.69 7.00 -36.73
C ASP A 310 10.55 5.97 -36.71
N VAL A 311 9.42 6.37 -36.13
CA VAL A 311 8.12 5.85 -36.55
C VAL A 311 7.20 7.05 -36.74
N SER A 312 7.16 7.54 -37.99
CA SER A 312 6.09 8.44 -38.45
C SER A 312 4.78 7.66 -38.44
N VAL A 313 3.93 7.92 -37.46
CA VAL A 313 2.55 7.44 -37.47
C VAL A 313 1.74 8.48 -38.23
N ASP A 314 1.45 8.19 -39.50
CA ASP A 314 0.45 8.94 -40.27
C ASP A 314 -0.91 8.77 -39.59
N TYR A 315 -1.40 9.85 -38.99
CA TYR A 315 -2.80 9.95 -38.60
C TYR A 315 -3.63 10.08 -39.88
N MET A 316 -4.39 9.03 -40.22
CA MET A 316 -5.52 9.19 -41.13
C MET A 316 -6.69 9.76 -40.33
N ASP A 317 -7.16 10.91 -40.78
CA ASP A 317 -8.36 11.58 -40.30
C ASP A 317 -9.60 10.67 -40.42
N ALA A 318 -10.40 10.64 -39.35
CA ALA A 318 -11.81 10.26 -39.34
C ALA A 318 -12.55 11.06 -38.24
#